data_AF-A0A7K3B2B8-F1
#
_entry.id   AF-A0A7K3B2B8-F1
#
_cell.length_a   1.000
_cell.length_b   1.000
_cell.length_c   1.000
_cell.angle_alpha   90.00
_cell.angle_beta   90.00
_cell.angle_gamma   90.00
#
_symmetry.space_group_name_H-M   'P 1'
#
loop_
_entity.id
_entity.type
_entity.pdbx_description
1 polymer ?
#
loop_
_entity_poly.entity_id
_entity_poly.type
_entity_poly.pdbx_seq_one_letter_code
_entity_poly.pdbx_strand_id
1 'polypeptide(L)'
;MGRRTGPALTVAALLALAALAGCGTGGGEAEADSVRQTDAEVLACTELVAEGTVLRVTPGEGADRVSLRMEVDRYLKGERKDRRLTLPVDRDEDGEPEMAVGSRVLVRVGLRPWGSTFVHQGEDIARTREWVERALPRSRTLRCGEQEYEWRQS
;
A
#
# COMPACT_ATOMS: atom_id res chain seq x y z
N MET A 1 9.65 37.66 -61.07
CA MET A 1 8.33 37.00 -61.14
C MET A 1 7.29 37.98 -60.58
N GLY A 2 6.36 38.56 -61.35
CA GLY A 2 5.29 37.89 -62.09
C GLY A 2 4.04 37.88 -61.20
N ARG A 3 3.26 38.97 -61.16
CA ARG A 3 1.94 39.15 -61.81
C ARG A 3 0.80 38.30 -61.22
N ARG A 4 -0.29 39.00 -60.83
CA ARG A 4 -1.72 38.68 -61.13
C ARG A 4 -2.28 37.45 -60.38
N THR A 5 -3.55 37.29 -59.99
CA THR A 5 -4.85 37.90 -60.29
C THR A 5 -5.89 37.22 -59.40
N GLY A 6 -6.83 37.98 -58.85
CA GLY A 6 -8.28 37.68 -58.89
C GLY A 6 -8.89 36.57 -58.00
N PRO A 7 -10.22 36.60 -57.80
CA PRO A 7 -10.89 36.09 -56.60
C PRO A 7 -11.89 34.95 -56.88
N ALA A 8 -12.64 34.61 -55.83
CA ALA A 8 -13.89 33.84 -55.77
C ALA A 8 -13.73 32.32 -55.58
N LEU A 9 -14.21 31.85 -54.43
CA LEU A 9 -15.44 31.06 -54.40
C LEU A 9 -16.00 31.06 -52.97
N THR A 10 -17.16 31.69 -52.87
CA THR A 10 -18.12 31.59 -51.78
C THR A 10 -18.55 30.15 -51.55
N VAL A 11 -18.50 29.68 -50.30
CA VAL A 11 -19.42 28.64 -49.83
C VAL A 11 -20.07 29.16 -48.56
N ALA A 12 -21.28 29.67 -48.73
CA ALA A 12 -22.22 29.83 -47.64
C ALA A 12 -22.73 28.44 -47.23
N ALA A 13 -22.53 28.06 -45.98
CA ALA A 13 -23.32 27.03 -45.33
C ALA A 13 -23.84 27.62 -44.02
N LEU A 14 -25.08 28.11 -44.10
CA LEU A 14 -25.95 28.37 -42.97
C LEU A 14 -26.40 27.05 -42.36
N LEU A 15 -26.86 27.13 -41.09
CA LEU A 15 -27.57 26.13 -40.25
C LEU A 15 -26.64 25.48 -39.21
N ALA A 16 -26.91 25.51 -37.89
CA ALA A 16 -28.13 25.81 -37.17
C ALA A 16 -27.89 26.26 -35.71
N LEU A 17 -28.98 26.77 -35.14
CA LEU A 17 -29.19 27.43 -33.86
C LEU A 17 -28.85 26.64 -32.58
N ALA A 18 -28.62 27.45 -31.53
CA ALA A 18 -29.02 27.30 -30.13
C ALA A 18 -28.19 26.41 -29.19
N ALA A 19 -27.17 27.01 -28.57
CA ALA A 19 -26.69 26.59 -27.26
C ALA A 19 -27.62 27.15 -26.17
N LEU A 20 -28.49 26.32 -25.63
CA LEU A 20 -29.18 26.56 -24.36
C LEU A 20 -28.38 25.94 -23.21
N ALA A 21 -28.44 26.65 -22.08
CA ALA A 21 -27.81 26.39 -20.81
C ALA A 21 -27.83 24.92 -20.36
N GLY A 22 -26.76 24.53 -19.66
CA GLY A 22 -26.46 23.15 -19.32
C GLY A 22 -27.40 22.45 -18.33
N CYS A 23 -27.18 21.15 -18.21
CA CYS A 23 -27.31 20.41 -16.97
C CYS A 23 -26.34 19.24 -17.07
N GLY A 24 -25.36 19.20 -16.17
CA GLY A 24 -24.36 18.14 -16.13
C GLY A 24 -25.05 16.79 -15.97
N THR A 25 -24.82 15.89 -16.91
CA THR A 25 -25.09 14.47 -16.69
C THR A 25 -23.89 13.92 -15.95
N GLY A 26 -23.90 14.13 -14.63
CA GLY A 26 -22.95 13.49 -13.73
C GLY A 26 -23.06 11.98 -13.89
N GLY A 27 -22.02 11.37 -14.45
CA GLY A 27 -21.76 9.96 -14.26
C GLY A 27 -21.54 9.75 -12.76
N GLY A 28 -22.59 9.33 -12.08
CA GLY A 28 -22.47 8.82 -10.72
C GLY A 28 -21.87 7.43 -10.80
N GLU A 29 -20.55 7.36 -10.95
CA GLU A 29 -19.80 6.22 -10.44
C GLU A 29 -19.93 6.33 -8.92
N ALA A 30 -20.68 5.39 -8.33
CA ALA A 30 -20.65 5.20 -6.89
C ALA A 30 -19.23 4.75 -6.54
N GLU A 31 -18.36 5.72 -6.22
CA GLU A 31 -17.16 5.44 -5.45
C GLU A 31 -17.64 4.81 -4.15
N ALA A 32 -17.35 3.52 -3.99
CA ALA A 32 -17.40 2.89 -2.69
C ALA A 32 -16.44 3.68 -1.80
N ASP A 33 -16.99 4.52 -0.92
CA ASP A 33 -16.25 5.21 0.13
C ASP A 33 -15.75 4.15 1.11
N SER A 34 -14.70 3.45 0.70
CA SER A 34 -13.96 2.55 1.57
C SER A 34 -13.19 3.44 2.53
N VAL A 35 -13.69 3.52 3.77
CA VAL A 35 -12.98 4.20 4.86
C VAL A 35 -11.59 3.59 4.95
N ARG A 36 -10.59 4.36 4.53
CA ARG A 36 -9.19 3.94 4.62
C ARG A 36 -8.80 3.90 6.09
N GLN A 37 -8.29 2.77 6.54
CA GLN A 37 -7.77 2.62 7.90
C GLN A 37 -6.72 3.69 8.19
N THR A 38 -6.74 4.22 9.40
CA THR A 38 -5.69 5.14 9.86
C THR A 38 -4.38 4.39 10.14
N ASP A 39 -3.25 5.09 10.10
CA ASP A 39 -1.93 4.54 10.45
C ASP A 39 -1.94 3.79 11.80
N ALA A 40 -2.64 4.36 12.79
CA ALA A 40 -2.76 3.78 14.12
C ALA A 40 -3.61 2.50 14.13
N GLU A 41 -4.66 2.42 13.30
CA GLU A 41 -5.50 1.22 13.16
C GLU A 41 -4.73 0.09 12.47
N VAL A 42 -3.97 0.39 11.42
CA VAL A 42 -3.08 -0.57 10.77
C VAL A 42 -2.08 -1.14 11.77
N LEU A 43 -1.48 -0.28 12.61
CA LEU A 43 -0.59 -0.73 13.68
C LEU A 43 -1.32 -1.45 14.79
N ALA A 44 -2.58 -1.15 15.10
CA ALA A 44 -3.36 -1.89 16.09
C ALA A 44 -3.52 -3.36 15.66
N CYS A 45 -3.74 -3.59 14.35
CA CYS A 45 -3.81 -4.91 13.73
C CYS A 45 -2.47 -5.55 13.37
N THR A 46 -1.36 -4.89 13.68
CA THR A 46 -0.01 -5.42 13.50
C THR A 46 0.45 -6.11 14.79
N GLU A 47 0.84 -7.38 14.72
CA GLU A 47 1.35 -8.14 15.87
C GLU A 47 2.79 -7.74 16.21
N LEU A 48 3.62 -7.64 15.17
CA LEU A 48 5.07 -7.51 15.29
C LEU A 48 5.58 -6.47 14.30
N VAL A 49 6.52 -5.65 14.76
CA VAL A 49 7.41 -4.88 13.88
C VAL A 49 8.84 -5.04 14.37
N ALA A 50 9.70 -5.58 13.52
CA ALA A 50 11.11 -5.83 13.85
C ALA A 50 12.03 -5.40 12.72
N GLU A 51 13.20 -4.89 13.08
CA GLU A 51 14.28 -4.55 12.17
C GLU A 51 15.47 -5.48 12.42
N GLY A 52 16.11 -5.92 11.34
CA GLY A 52 17.16 -6.90 11.42
C GLY A 52 17.96 -7.12 10.14
N THR A 53 18.72 -8.20 10.14
CA THR A 53 19.56 -8.63 9.02
C THR A 53 19.09 -9.98 8.50
N VAL A 54 18.99 -10.12 7.17
CA VAL A 54 18.63 -11.38 6.52
C VAL A 54 19.73 -12.41 6.75
N LEU A 55 19.38 -13.56 7.33
CA LEU A 55 20.28 -14.70 7.50
C LEU A 55 20.12 -15.71 6.37
N ARG A 56 18.87 -15.94 5.95
CA ARG A 56 18.54 -16.93 4.92
C ARG A 56 17.15 -16.69 4.38
N VAL A 57 16.97 -16.96 3.10
CA VAL A 57 15.66 -17.12 2.47
C VAL A 57 15.60 -18.52 1.87
N THR A 58 14.55 -19.27 2.17
CA THR A 58 14.33 -20.62 1.61
C THR A 58 12.92 -20.73 1.05
N PRO A 59 12.65 -21.70 0.15
CA PRO A 59 11.26 -22.01 -0.23
C PRO A 59 10.37 -22.21 0.99
N GLY A 60 9.16 -21.67 0.95
CA GLY A 60 8.16 -21.79 1.99
C GLY A 60 7.20 -22.97 1.77
N GLU A 61 6.18 -23.06 2.62
CA GLU A 61 5.06 -23.98 2.41
C GLU A 61 4.11 -23.38 1.36
N GLY A 62 4.19 -23.90 0.13
CA GLY A 62 3.42 -23.42 -1.01
C GLY A 62 4.31 -22.80 -2.09
N ALA A 63 3.84 -22.86 -3.34
CA ALA A 63 4.59 -22.33 -4.49
C ALA A 63 4.84 -20.83 -4.36
N ASP A 64 3.93 -20.09 -3.69
CA ASP A 64 3.92 -18.63 -3.64
C ASP A 64 4.40 -18.07 -2.30
N ARG A 65 5.24 -18.83 -1.59
CA ARG A 65 5.80 -18.39 -0.30
C ARG A 65 7.30 -18.65 -0.19
N VAL A 66 7.94 -17.83 0.62
CA VAL A 66 9.27 -18.11 1.18
C VAL A 66 9.26 -18.06 2.69
N SER A 67 10.29 -18.68 3.26
CA SER A 67 10.62 -18.59 4.67
C SER A 67 11.82 -17.67 4.84
N LEU A 68 11.58 -16.49 5.40
CA LEU A 68 12.60 -15.51 5.76
C LEU A 68 13.12 -15.82 7.15
N ARG A 69 14.41 -16.13 7.26
CA ARG A 69 15.13 -16.17 8.52
C ARG A 69 15.97 -14.91 8.69
N MET A 70 15.81 -14.22 9.82
CA MET A 70 16.54 -12.99 10.13
C MET A 70 17.08 -12.98 11.56
N GLU A 71 18.15 -12.21 11.77
CA GLU A 71 18.62 -11.80 13.10
C GLU A 71 18.03 -10.43 13.43
N VAL A 72 17.43 -10.29 14.61
CA VAL A 72 16.73 -9.08 15.04
C VAL A 72 17.66 -8.19 15.86
N ASP A 73 17.79 -6.93 15.47
CA ASP A 73 18.52 -5.93 16.26
C ASP A 73 17.56 -5.09 17.11
N ARG A 74 16.37 -4.80 16.57
CA ARG A 74 15.41 -3.91 17.22
C ARG A 74 13.98 -4.36 16.97
N TYR A 75 13.25 -4.55 18.06
CA TYR A 75 11.80 -4.62 18.04
C TYR A 75 11.22 -3.20 18.18
N LEU A 76 10.38 -2.80 17.22
CA LEU A 76 9.60 -1.55 17.29
C LEU A 76 8.22 -1.80 17.89
N LYS A 77 7.61 -2.95 17.59
CA LYS A 77 6.36 -3.45 18.21
C LYS A 77 6.48 -4.94 18.46
N GLY A 78 5.78 -5.43 19.48
CA GLY A 78 5.85 -6.81 19.95
C GLY A 78 6.81 -6.93 21.12
N GLU A 79 6.60 -7.94 21.97
CA GLU A 79 7.55 -8.21 23.05
C GLU A 79 8.87 -8.74 22.48
N ARG A 80 9.98 -8.47 23.16
CA ARG A 80 11.31 -8.95 22.74
C ARG A 80 11.43 -10.44 23.03
N LYS A 81 10.89 -11.27 22.15
CA LYS A 81 10.78 -12.72 22.39
C LYS A 81 12.02 -13.49 21.95
N ASP A 82 12.63 -13.14 20.81
CA ASP A 82 13.78 -13.89 20.26
C ASP A 82 14.80 -12.99 19.57
N ARG A 83 16.06 -13.42 19.45
CA ARG A 83 17.04 -12.72 18.59
C ARG A 83 16.99 -13.17 17.13
N ARG A 84 16.25 -14.24 16.84
CA ARG A 84 16.14 -14.83 15.51
C ARG A 84 14.69 -15.13 15.22
N LEU A 85 14.22 -14.70 14.06
CA LEU A 85 12.86 -14.94 13.60
C LEU A 85 12.89 -15.73 12.31
N THR A 86 11.89 -16.59 12.15
CA THR A 86 11.57 -17.27 10.89
C THR A 86 10.13 -16.92 10.55
N LEU A 87 9.91 -16.24 9.43
CA LEU A 87 8.61 -15.68 9.05
C LEU A 87 8.24 -16.16 7.64
N PRO A 88 6.98 -16.60 7.41
CA PRO A 88 6.48 -16.80 6.06
C PRO A 88 6.27 -15.43 5.40
N VAL A 89 6.74 -15.28 4.16
CA VAL A 89 6.53 -14.10 3.32
C VAL A 89 5.84 -14.57 2.04
N ASP A 90 4.74 -13.93 1.68
CA ASP A 90 4.04 -14.18 0.42
C ASP A 90 4.86 -13.55 -0.73
N ARG A 91 4.99 -14.24 -1.88
CA ARG A 91 5.61 -13.64 -3.07
C ARG A 91 4.72 -12.54 -3.61
N ASP A 92 5.30 -11.51 -4.21
CA ASP A 92 4.54 -10.61 -5.06
C ASP A 92 4.34 -11.24 -6.45
N GLU A 93 3.44 -10.65 -7.24
CA GLU A 93 3.09 -11.15 -8.59
C GLU A 93 4.26 -11.02 -9.58
N ASP A 94 5.25 -10.17 -9.28
CA ASP A 94 6.45 -9.91 -10.07
C ASP A 94 7.63 -10.82 -9.68
N GLY A 95 7.54 -11.57 -8.57
CA GLY A 95 8.55 -12.50 -8.09
C GLY A 95 8.87 -12.30 -6.60
N GLU A 96 10.07 -12.72 -6.19
CA GLU A 96 10.56 -12.39 -4.85
C GLU A 96 11.20 -10.99 -4.90
N PRO A 97 10.93 -10.08 -3.95
CA PRO A 97 11.89 -9.02 -3.70
C PRO A 97 13.19 -9.71 -3.26
N GLU A 98 14.26 -9.54 -4.03
CA GLU A 98 15.51 -10.26 -3.84
C GLU A 98 16.16 -9.87 -2.49
N MET A 99 15.75 -10.54 -1.41
CA MET A 99 16.25 -10.33 -0.05
C MET A 99 17.64 -10.98 0.05
N ALA A 100 18.66 -10.23 -0.36
CA ALA A 100 20.04 -10.68 -0.30
C ALA A 100 20.45 -11.03 1.15
N VAL A 101 21.12 -12.17 1.34
CA VAL A 101 21.68 -12.52 2.65
C VAL A 101 22.67 -11.43 3.10
N GLY A 102 22.55 -11.00 4.36
CA GLY A 102 23.31 -9.89 4.93
C GLY A 102 22.69 -8.52 4.71
N SER A 103 21.60 -8.40 3.93
CA SER A 103 20.89 -7.13 3.77
C SER A 103 20.06 -6.77 5.01
N ARG A 104 19.79 -5.47 5.15
CA ARG A 104 18.91 -4.93 6.18
C ARG A 104 17.46 -5.07 5.74
N VAL A 105 16.60 -5.44 6.69
CA VAL A 105 15.15 -5.51 6.50
C VAL A 105 14.41 -4.96 7.71
N LEU A 106 13.23 -4.39 7.47
CA LEU A 106 12.22 -4.16 8.49
C LEU A 106 10.98 -4.98 8.12
N VAL A 107 10.54 -5.83 9.03
CA VAL A 107 9.36 -6.69 8.84
C VAL A 107 8.20 -6.18 9.67
N ARG A 108 7.00 -6.24 9.08
CA ARG A 108 5.72 -6.00 9.74
C ARG A 108 4.85 -7.24 9.59
N VAL A 109 4.42 -7.82 10.70
CA VAL A 109 3.57 -9.02 10.70
C VAL A 109 2.19 -8.65 11.19
N GLY A 110 1.17 -8.86 10.37
CA GLY A 110 -0.23 -8.70 10.76
C GLY A 110 -0.64 -9.72 11.82
N LEU A 111 -1.69 -9.43 12.60
CA LEU A 111 -2.24 -10.38 13.56
C LEU A 111 -2.70 -11.67 12.87
N ARG A 112 -2.26 -12.80 13.44
CA ARG A 112 -2.68 -14.14 13.00
C ARG A 112 -4.14 -14.43 13.38
N PRO A 113 -4.85 -15.31 12.65
CA PRO A 113 -4.34 -16.16 11.57
C PRO A 113 -4.28 -15.50 10.17
N TRP A 114 -4.84 -14.30 10.01
CA TRP A 114 -5.07 -13.68 8.69
C TRP A 114 -3.98 -12.70 8.24
N GLY A 115 -3.06 -12.31 9.12
CA GLY A 115 -2.02 -11.34 8.81
C GLY A 115 -0.89 -11.90 7.94
N SER A 116 -0.57 -11.16 6.87
CA SER A 116 0.65 -11.37 6.07
C SER A 116 1.88 -10.73 6.71
N THR A 117 3.06 -11.20 6.28
CA THR A 117 4.34 -10.55 6.56
C THR A 117 4.68 -9.59 5.43
N PHE A 118 4.88 -8.32 5.77
CA PHE A 118 5.38 -7.29 4.86
C PHE A 118 6.86 -7.05 5.13
N VAL A 119 7.67 -7.00 4.08
CA VAL A 119 9.11 -6.77 4.17
C VAL A 119 9.44 -5.42 3.52
N HIS A 120 10.18 -4.58 4.25
CA HIS A 120 10.67 -3.29 3.78
C HIS A 120 12.19 -3.34 3.67
N GLN A 121 12.73 -2.81 2.56
CA GLN A 121 14.16 -2.82 2.23
C GLN A 121 14.63 -1.40 1.84
N GLY A 122 15.94 -1.17 1.84
CA GLY A 122 16.53 0.09 1.39
C GLY A 122 15.98 1.32 2.13
N GLU A 123 15.59 2.35 1.39
CA GLU A 123 15.05 3.61 1.93
C GLU A 123 13.70 3.43 2.65
N ASP A 124 12.93 2.40 2.29
CA ASP A 124 11.64 2.14 2.91
C ASP A 124 11.77 1.68 4.37
N ILE A 125 12.95 1.19 4.78
CA ILE A 125 13.22 0.89 6.20
C ILE A 125 13.09 2.16 7.03
N ALA A 126 13.74 3.25 6.62
CA ALA A 126 13.71 4.51 7.37
C ALA A 126 12.30 5.12 7.37
N ARG A 127 11.67 5.18 6.20
CA ARG A 127 10.29 5.66 6.03
C ARG A 127 9.30 4.90 6.91
N THR A 128 9.41 3.57 6.92
CA THR A 128 8.53 2.70 7.71
C THR A 128 8.82 2.86 9.20
N ARG A 129 10.08 2.97 9.61
CA ARG A 129 10.45 3.22 11.01
C ARG A 129 9.83 4.51 11.53
N GLU A 130 9.95 5.60 10.78
CA GLU A 130 9.36 6.90 11.14
C GLU A 130 7.84 6.82 11.25
N TRP A 131 7.18 6.16 10.30
CA TRP A 131 5.74 5.90 10.35
C TRP A 131 5.34 5.10 11.60
N VAL A 132 6.07 4.02 11.93
CA VAL A 132 5.83 3.21 13.14
C VAL A 132 5.99 4.06 14.38
N GLU A 133 7.11 4.78 14.53
CA GLU A 133 7.40 5.59 15.73
C GLU A 133 6.34 6.67 15.97
N ARG A 134 5.82 7.27 14.89
CA ARG A 134 4.73 8.27 14.94
C ARG A 134 3.39 7.67 15.34
N ALA A 135 2.99 6.53 14.75
CA ALA A 135 1.64 5.99 14.91
C ALA A 135 1.49 4.98 16.08
N LEU A 136 2.59 4.37 16.52
CA LEU A 136 2.59 3.34 17.55
C LEU A 136 1.96 3.78 18.88
N PRO A 137 2.21 5.00 19.42
CA PRO A 137 1.59 5.42 20.68
C PRO A 137 0.06 5.39 20.64
N ARG A 138 -0.56 5.90 19.56
CA ARG A 138 -2.02 5.88 19.41
C ARG A 138 -2.54 4.45 19.19
N SER A 139 -1.82 3.62 18.43
CA SER A 139 -2.22 2.23 18.18
C SER A 139 -2.41 1.40 19.46
N ARG A 140 -1.67 1.71 20.54
CA ARG A 140 -1.77 1.01 21.83
C ARG A 140 -3.10 1.21 22.56
N THR A 141 -3.86 2.22 22.14
CA THR A 141 -5.18 2.55 22.71
C THR A 141 -6.33 2.03 21.85
N LEU A 142 -6.03 1.35 20.74
CA LEU A 142 -7.00 0.79 19.80
C LEU A 142 -7.03 -0.72 19.92
N ARG A 143 -8.20 -1.32 19.71
CA ARG A 143 -8.33 -2.76 19.45
C ARG A 143 -8.38 -2.99 17.95
N CYS A 144 -7.67 -4.02 17.47
CA CYS A 144 -7.81 -4.44 16.08
C CYS A 144 -9.27 -4.85 15.82
N GLY A 145 -9.86 -4.35 14.72
CA GLY A 145 -11.23 -4.66 14.32
C GLY A 145 -12.33 -3.88 15.05
N GLU A 146 -12.01 -2.92 15.94
CA GLU A 146 -13.05 -2.11 16.61
C GLU A 146 -13.90 -1.29 15.61
N GLN A 147 -13.32 -0.97 14.44
CA GLN A 147 -14.01 -0.30 13.33
C GLN A 147 -15.05 -1.20 12.62
N GLU A 148 -14.91 -2.53 12.68
CA GLU A 148 -15.87 -3.46 12.06
C GLU A 148 -17.20 -3.51 12.84
N TYR A 149 -17.17 -3.17 14.14
CA TYR A 149 -18.36 -3.16 14.99
C TYR A 149 -19.25 -1.92 14.82
N GLU A 150 -18.68 -0.75 14.47
CA GLU A 150 -19.47 0.47 14.26
C GLU A 150 -20.34 0.40 12.99
N TRP A 151 -19.85 -0.26 11.93
CA TRP A 151 -20.60 -0.47 10.69
C TRP A 151 -21.68 -1.56 10.78
N ARG A 152 -21.49 -2.61 11.57
CA ARG A 152 -22.47 -3.72 11.66
C ARG A 152 -23.75 -3.36 12.45
N GLN A 153 -23.78 -2.20 13.09
CA GLN A 153 -24.89 -1.73 13.92
C GLN A 153 -25.64 -0.54 13.30
N SER A 154 -25.28 -0.13 12.07
CA SER A 154 -25.93 0.95 11.31
C SER A 154 -26.80 0.42 10.18
#